data_AF-A0A539EHU3-F1
#
_entry.id   AF-A0A539EHU3-F1
#
_cell.length_a   1.000
_cell.length_b   1.000
_cell.length_c   1.000
_cell.angle_alpha   90.00
_cell.angle_beta   90.00
_cell.angle_gamma   90.00
#
_symmetry.space_group_name_H-M   'P 1'
#
loop_
_entity.id
_entity.type
_entity.pdbx_description
1 polymer ?
#
loop_
_entity_poly.entity_id
_entity_poly.type
_entity_poly.pdbx_seq_one_letter_code
_entity_poly.pdbx_strand_id
1 'polypeptide(L)'
;MEKALSRRELFGSAARESGRLALNLIEGWGEVAAAFAKPKRALPPAPTGWIRPPNALGEAAFLAACTKCSDCLTACPHYVLRKLGPESGAALSGTPVLFPRENPCLLCDGLPCAAACAPGALAKPVPGAKARLGVARVKASACYMAQGQPCDYCVTVCHERPRAILADAPG
;
A
#
# COMPACT_ATOMS: atom_id res chain seq x y z
N MET A 1 40.50 46.02 -47.75
CA MET A 1 41.57 45.77 -46.76
C MET A 1 41.04 44.76 -45.75
N GLU A 2 41.01 43.48 -46.13
CA GLU A 2 40.62 42.39 -45.23
C GLU A 2 41.89 41.81 -44.61
N LYS A 3 42.03 41.94 -43.29
CA LYS A 3 43.12 41.28 -42.55
C LYS A 3 42.87 39.77 -42.60
N ALA A 4 43.71 39.05 -43.34
CA ALA A 4 43.73 37.60 -43.35
C ALA A 4 44.04 37.08 -41.93
N LEU A 5 43.03 36.51 -41.26
CA LEU A 5 43.18 35.90 -39.94
C LEU A 5 44.18 34.74 -40.03
N SER A 6 45.19 34.78 -39.17
CA SER A 6 46.28 33.80 -39.17
C SER A 6 45.77 32.43 -38.72
N ARG A 7 46.30 31.35 -39.32
CA ARG A 7 45.94 29.95 -38.99
C ARG A 7 45.99 29.68 -37.48
N ARG A 8 46.91 30.30 -36.74
CA ARG A 8 47.01 30.18 -35.27
C ARG A 8 45.81 30.80 -34.52
N GLU A 9 45.26 31.90 -35.01
CA GLU A 9 44.10 32.56 -34.39
C GLU A 9 42.80 31.81 -34.67
N LEU A 10 42.71 31.18 -35.85
CA LEU A 10 41.59 30.30 -36.22
C LEU A 10 41.57 29.03 -35.35
N PHE A 11 42.72 28.37 -35.17
CA PHE A 11 42.78 27.17 -34.31
C PHE A 11 42.59 27.52 -32.82
N GLY A 12 43.08 28.67 -32.36
CA GLY A 12 42.92 29.13 -30.98
C GLY A 12 41.48 29.53 -30.62
N SER A 13 40.75 30.16 -31.54
CA SER A 13 39.33 30.51 -31.35
C SER A 13 38.42 29.27 -31.44
N ALA A 14 38.67 28.38 -32.41
CA ALA A 14 37.93 27.12 -32.54
C ALA A 14 38.08 26.21 -31.31
N ALA A 15 39.28 26.13 -30.72
CA ALA A 15 39.52 25.36 -29.50
C ALA A 15 38.79 25.94 -28.27
N ARG A 16 38.67 27.28 -28.18
CA ARG A 16 37.95 27.95 -27.08
C ARG A 16 36.44 27.80 -27.19
N GLU A 17 35.89 27.89 -28.40
CA GLU A 17 34.45 27.74 -28.63
C GLU A 17 33.99 26.30 -28.43
N SER A 18 34.76 25.32 -28.90
CA SER A 18 34.46 23.90 -28.67
C SER A 18 34.53 23.50 -27.19
N GLY A 19 35.50 24.04 -26.43
CA GLY A 19 35.56 23.85 -24.98
C GLY A 19 34.34 24.41 -24.23
N ARG A 20 33.84 25.59 -24.65
CA ARG A 20 32.67 26.22 -24.04
C ARG A 20 31.37 25.47 -24.33
N LEU A 21 31.22 24.93 -25.54
CA LEU A 21 30.07 24.10 -25.92
C LEU A 21 30.06 22.76 -25.18
N ALA A 22 31.23 22.15 -24.97
CA ALA A 22 31.37 20.93 -24.18
C ALA A 22 30.97 21.13 -22.71
N LEU A 23 31.37 22.25 -22.10
CA LEU A 23 31.00 22.58 -20.71
C LEU A 23 29.49 22.76 -20.52
N ASN A 24 28.82 23.51 -21.41
CA ASN A 24 27.37 23.72 -21.34
C ASN A 24 26.58 22.40 -21.53
N LEU A 25 27.11 21.49 -22.35
CA LEU A 25 26.51 20.16 -22.51
C LEU A 25 26.65 19.32 -21.24
N ILE A 26 27.75 19.44 -20.48
CA ILE A 26 27.94 18.70 -19.23
C ILE A 26 27.02 19.23 -18.12
N GLU A 27 26.84 20.55 -18.04
CA GLU A 27 25.99 21.18 -17.01
C GLU A 27 24.50 20.81 -17.17
N GLY A 28 24.00 20.65 -18.40
CA GLY A 28 22.61 20.28 -18.66
C GLY A 28 22.24 18.81 -18.37
N TRP A 29 23.23 17.93 -18.19
CA TRP A 29 22.98 16.49 -17.98
C TRP A 29 22.43 16.16 -16.59
N GLY A 30 22.71 16.98 -15.57
CA GLY A 30 22.22 16.75 -14.21
C GLY A 30 20.70 16.88 -14.08
N GLU A 31 20.12 17.85 -14.77
CA GLU A 31 18.68 18.15 -14.69
C GLU A 31 17.83 17.11 -15.42
N VAL A 32 18.27 16.65 -16.59
CA VAL A 32 17.61 15.56 -17.32
C VAL A 32 17.68 14.24 -16.56
N ALA A 33 18.79 13.92 -15.90
CA ALA A 33 18.92 12.70 -15.11
C ALA A 33 17.93 12.65 -13.93
N ALA A 34 17.68 13.79 -13.27
CA ALA A 34 16.72 13.89 -12.18
C ALA A 34 15.26 13.71 -12.66
N ALA A 35 14.91 14.20 -13.85
CA ALA A 35 13.56 14.04 -14.43
C ALA A 35 13.22 12.57 -14.76
N PHE A 36 14.22 11.74 -15.03
CA PHE A 36 14.03 10.30 -15.29
C PHE A 36 14.16 9.41 -14.06
N ALA A 37 14.46 9.99 -12.89
CA ALA A 37 14.52 9.23 -11.64
C ALA A 37 13.10 8.77 -11.24
N LYS A 38 12.81 7.46 -11.43
CA LYS A 38 11.55 6.86 -10.98
C LYS A 38 11.42 7.01 -9.45
N PRO A 39 10.28 7.47 -8.92
CA PRO A 39 10.07 7.51 -7.48
C PRO A 39 10.19 6.11 -6.91
N LYS A 40 11.05 5.93 -5.91
CA LYS A 40 11.17 4.67 -5.17
C LYS A 40 9.86 4.42 -4.44
N ARG A 41 9.02 3.52 -4.97
CA ARG A 41 7.84 3.03 -4.26
C ARG A 41 8.32 2.39 -2.95
N ALA A 42 7.81 2.87 -1.82
CA ALA A 42 8.05 2.23 -0.53
C ALA A 42 7.60 0.78 -0.61
N LEU A 43 8.50 -0.15 -0.26
CA LEU A 43 8.16 -1.56 -0.14
C LEU A 43 7.10 -1.68 0.97
N PRO A 44 6.00 -2.42 0.77
CA PRO A 44 5.05 -2.65 1.84
C PRO A 44 5.75 -3.32 3.02
N PRO A 45 5.40 -2.97 4.26
CA PRO A 45 5.98 -3.59 5.44
C PRO A 45 5.77 -5.11 5.40
N ALA A 46 6.72 -5.84 6.00
CA ALA A 46 6.66 -7.29 6.09
C ALA A 46 5.31 -7.75 6.70
N PRO A 47 4.74 -8.88 6.24
CA PRO A 47 3.44 -9.33 6.72
C PRO A 47 3.53 -9.71 8.21
N THR A 48 2.82 -8.96 9.05
CA THR A 48 2.79 -9.11 10.51
C THR A 48 1.84 -10.21 11.00
N GLY A 49 1.12 -10.86 10.09
CA GLY A 49 0.10 -11.86 10.39
C GLY A 49 -1.25 -11.28 10.84
N TRP A 50 -1.30 -9.99 11.17
CA TRP A 50 -2.50 -9.26 11.55
C TRP A 50 -2.77 -8.09 10.61
N ILE A 51 -4.00 -7.59 10.61
CA ILE A 51 -4.41 -6.38 9.89
C ILE A 51 -5.22 -5.46 10.81
N ARG A 52 -5.32 -4.18 10.43
CA ARG A 52 -6.14 -3.20 11.15
C ARG A 52 -7.64 -3.48 10.95
N PRO A 53 -8.51 -3.05 11.89
CA PRO A 53 -9.96 -3.08 11.71
C PRO A 53 -10.42 -2.34 10.45
N PRO A 54 -11.64 -2.60 9.95
CA PRO A 54 -12.19 -1.87 8.81
C PRO A 54 -12.24 -0.37 9.08
N ASN A 55 -12.02 0.41 8.02
CA ASN A 55 -11.97 1.88 8.06
C ASN A 55 -10.87 2.48 8.96
N ALA A 56 -9.84 1.72 9.34
CA ALA A 56 -8.69 2.32 10.01
C ALA A 56 -8.03 3.40 9.13
N LEU A 57 -7.65 4.51 9.75
CA LEU A 57 -6.80 5.51 9.11
C LEU A 57 -5.44 4.90 8.72
N GLY A 58 -4.68 5.61 7.88
CA GLY A 58 -3.29 5.23 7.62
C GLY A 58 -2.48 5.12 8.92
N GLU A 59 -1.54 4.18 8.98
CA GLU A 59 -0.92 3.72 10.24
C GLU A 59 -0.46 4.86 11.16
N ALA A 60 0.24 5.88 10.65
CA ALA A 60 0.69 7.01 11.46
C ALA A 60 -0.49 7.82 12.07
N ALA A 61 -1.51 8.12 11.27
CA ALA A 61 -2.70 8.84 11.73
C ALA A 61 -3.55 7.98 12.68
N PHE A 62 -3.63 6.67 12.42
CA PHE A 62 -4.29 5.72 13.29
C PHE A 62 -3.64 5.68 14.68
N LEU A 63 -2.30 5.58 14.73
CA LEU A 63 -1.56 5.55 16.00
C LEU A 63 -1.67 6.85 16.77
N ALA A 64 -1.74 7.99 16.07
CA ALA A 64 -1.94 9.29 16.70
C ALA A 64 -3.36 9.46 17.27
N ALA A 65 -4.38 8.91 16.61
CA ALA A 65 -5.78 9.07 17.01
C ALA A 65 -6.25 7.99 18.01
N CYS A 66 -5.68 6.77 17.98
CA CYS A 66 -6.16 5.66 18.79
C CYS A 66 -5.82 5.83 20.26
N THR A 67 -6.84 6.00 21.10
CA THR A 67 -6.71 6.12 22.56
C THR A 67 -6.59 4.77 23.29
N LYS A 68 -6.64 3.65 22.57
CA LYS A 68 -6.56 2.28 23.13
C LYS A 68 -7.71 1.93 24.11
N CYS A 69 -8.86 2.62 24.01
CA CYS A 69 -10.04 2.47 24.87
C CYS A 69 -10.77 1.11 24.79
N SER A 70 -10.60 0.36 23.70
CA SER A 70 -11.26 -0.93 23.41
C SER A 70 -12.74 -0.89 23.00
N ASP A 71 -13.36 0.28 22.83
CA ASP A 71 -14.79 0.36 22.46
C ASP A 71 -15.10 -0.40 21.17
N CYS A 72 -14.18 -0.36 20.20
CA CYS A 72 -14.30 -1.11 18.95
C CYS A 72 -14.29 -2.64 19.14
N LEU A 73 -13.60 -3.17 20.17
CA LEU A 73 -13.59 -4.59 20.50
C LEU A 73 -14.96 -5.01 21.06
N THR A 74 -15.49 -4.23 22.01
CA THR A 74 -16.79 -4.48 22.63
C THR A 74 -17.93 -4.39 21.62
N ALA A 75 -17.84 -3.43 20.69
CA ALA A 75 -18.85 -3.23 19.65
C ALA A 75 -18.80 -4.30 18.53
N CYS A 76 -17.78 -5.15 18.48
CA CYS A 76 -17.68 -6.19 17.46
C CYS A 76 -18.55 -7.40 17.83
N PRO A 77 -19.64 -7.71 17.11
CA PRO A 77 -20.55 -8.81 17.47
C PRO A 77 -19.92 -10.20 17.31
N HIS A 78 -18.84 -10.30 16.55
CA HIS A 78 -18.14 -11.57 16.27
C HIS A 78 -16.81 -11.70 17.02
N TYR A 79 -16.46 -10.73 17.87
CA TYR A 79 -15.25 -10.75 18.69
C TYR A 79 -13.96 -11.04 17.90
N VAL A 80 -13.88 -10.55 16.66
CA VAL A 80 -12.73 -10.80 15.77
C VAL A 80 -11.53 -9.88 16.08
N LEU A 81 -11.76 -8.80 16.83
CA LEU A 81 -10.73 -7.83 17.19
C LEU A 81 -10.03 -8.23 18.48
N ARG A 82 -8.70 -8.06 18.51
CA ARG A 82 -7.85 -8.25 19.69
C ARG A 82 -6.91 -7.07 19.86
N LYS A 83 -6.41 -6.88 21.08
CA LYS A 83 -5.32 -5.93 21.33
C LYS A 83 -3.99 -6.59 21.05
N LEU A 84 -3.07 -5.85 20.44
CA LEU A 84 -1.66 -6.26 20.45
C LEU A 84 -1.10 -6.21 21.87
N GLY A 85 -0.25 -7.18 22.20
CA GLY A 85 0.43 -7.25 23.48
C GLY A 85 1.65 -6.32 23.56
N PRO A 86 2.26 -6.20 24.75
CA PRO A 86 3.43 -5.36 24.98
C PRO A 86 4.65 -5.72 24.12
N GLU A 87 4.77 -6.97 23.68
CA GLU A 87 5.81 -7.48 22.78
C GLU A 87 5.84 -6.78 21.41
N SER A 88 4.74 -6.15 21.00
CA SER A 88 4.65 -5.37 19.76
C SER A 88 5.31 -3.99 19.83
N GLY A 89 5.80 -3.58 21.01
CA GLY A 89 6.41 -2.27 21.25
C GLY A 89 5.39 -1.21 21.70
N ALA A 90 5.89 -0.14 22.34
CA ALA A 90 5.05 0.84 23.05
C ALA A 90 4.00 1.53 22.17
N ALA A 91 4.34 1.80 20.90
CA ALA A 91 3.42 2.44 19.94
C ALA A 91 2.23 1.52 19.60
N LEU A 92 2.51 0.25 19.30
CA LEU A 92 1.52 -0.72 18.84
C LEU A 92 0.74 -1.39 19.97
N SER A 93 1.37 -1.57 21.13
CA SER A 93 0.78 -2.23 22.27
C SER A 93 -0.56 -1.60 22.66
N GLY A 94 -1.57 -2.44 22.86
CA GLY A 94 -2.94 -2.03 23.21
C GLY A 94 -3.80 -1.54 22.04
N THR A 95 -3.25 -1.43 20.83
CA THR A 95 -4.02 -1.05 19.65
C THR A 95 -4.81 -2.25 19.07
N PRO A 96 -6.00 -2.02 18.49
CA PRO A 96 -6.83 -3.08 17.93
C PRO A 96 -6.27 -3.60 16.61
N VAL A 97 -6.32 -4.93 16.46
CA VAL A 97 -5.95 -5.69 15.28
C VAL A 97 -6.89 -6.87 15.11
N LEU A 98 -6.88 -7.50 13.93
CA LEU A 98 -7.51 -8.79 13.70
C LEU A 98 -6.57 -9.73 12.96
N PHE A 99 -6.78 -11.03 13.13
CA PHE A 99 -5.98 -12.09 12.54
C PHE A 99 -6.84 -12.87 11.54
N PRO A 100 -6.81 -12.54 10.23
CA PRO A 100 -7.74 -13.10 9.24
C PRO A 100 -7.67 -14.62 9.10
N ARG A 101 -6.53 -15.22 9.46
CA ARG A 101 -6.32 -16.68 9.43
C ARG A 101 -7.01 -17.41 10.59
N GLU A 102 -7.30 -16.71 11.68
CA GLU A 102 -7.93 -17.30 12.86
C GLU A 102 -9.44 -17.03 12.85
N ASN A 103 -9.83 -15.77 12.71
CA ASN A 103 -11.24 -15.37 12.65
C ASN A 103 -11.39 -14.14 11.73
N PRO A 104 -12.03 -14.29 10.55
CA PRO A 104 -12.11 -13.21 9.58
C PRO A 104 -13.13 -12.14 10.00
N CYS A 105 -12.89 -10.89 9.58
CA CYS A 105 -13.91 -9.86 9.66
C CYS A 105 -15.05 -10.19 8.68
N LEU A 106 -16.29 -10.20 9.18
CA LEU A 106 -17.48 -10.46 8.37
C LEU A 106 -18.07 -9.21 7.71
N LEU A 107 -17.37 -8.06 7.77
CA LEU A 107 -17.80 -6.79 7.18
C LEU A 107 -19.27 -6.45 7.51
N CYS A 108 -19.61 -6.48 8.79
CA CYS A 108 -20.97 -6.22 9.28
C CYS A 108 -21.53 -4.89 8.75
N ASP A 109 -22.82 -4.88 8.43
CA ASP A 109 -23.54 -3.68 8.03
C ASP A 109 -23.41 -2.59 9.11
N GLY A 110 -23.15 -1.36 8.66
CA GLY A 110 -22.95 -0.22 9.54
C GLY A 110 -21.66 -0.23 10.37
N LEU A 111 -20.77 -1.23 10.22
CA LEU A 111 -19.47 -1.33 10.88
C LEU A 111 -19.50 -0.86 12.35
N PRO A 112 -20.16 -1.60 13.27
CA PRO A 112 -20.36 -1.15 14.64
C PRO A 112 -19.05 -0.83 15.37
N CYS A 113 -17.96 -1.54 15.04
CA CYS A 113 -16.63 -1.25 15.55
C CYS A 113 -16.11 0.16 15.17
N ALA A 114 -16.37 0.61 13.94
CA ALA A 114 -15.99 1.94 13.48
C ALA A 114 -16.97 3.01 14.00
N ALA A 115 -18.26 2.70 14.05
CA ALA A 115 -19.28 3.59 14.61
C ALA A 115 -19.04 3.91 16.10
N ALA A 116 -18.54 2.93 16.88
CA ALA A 116 -18.19 3.11 18.28
C ALA A 116 -16.88 3.88 18.52
N CYS A 117 -16.09 4.17 17.48
CA CYS A 117 -14.80 4.84 17.63
C CYS A 117 -14.95 6.35 17.79
N ALA A 118 -15.18 6.81 19.04
CA ALA A 118 -15.25 8.25 19.35
C ALA A 118 -13.98 9.05 18.96
N PRO A 119 -12.74 8.54 19.13
CA PRO A 119 -11.53 9.25 18.71
C PRO A 119 -11.36 9.41 17.20
N GLY A 120 -12.11 8.66 16.38
CA GLY A 120 -12.00 8.71 14.92
C GLY A 120 -10.76 8.01 14.35
N ALA A 121 -10.09 7.13 15.12
CA ALA A 121 -9.02 6.28 14.59
C ALA A 121 -9.55 5.28 13.52
N LEU A 122 -10.82 4.89 13.64
CA LEU A 122 -11.58 4.22 12.60
C LEU A 122 -12.55 5.25 12.01
N ALA A 123 -12.45 5.51 10.71
CA ALA A 123 -13.33 6.44 10.02
C ALA A 123 -14.78 5.94 10.06
N LYS A 124 -15.72 6.85 10.33
CA LYS A 124 -17.14 6.52 10.40
C LYS A 124 -17.62 5.88 9.09
N PRO A 125 -18.49 4.87 9.17
CA PRO A 125 -19.08 4.26 7.98
C PRO A 125 -19.85 5.32 7.19
N VAL A 126 -19.59 5.39 5.88
CA VAL A 126 -20.37 6.21 4.95
C VAL A 126 -21.37 5.30 4.24
N PRO A 127 -22.67 5.63 4.19
CA PRO A 127 -23.66 4.82 3.49
C PRO A 127 -23.23 4.54 2.04
N GLY A 128 -23.28 3.26 1.64
CA GLY A 128 -22.85 2.81 0.31
C GLY A 128 -21.33 2.68 0.11
N ALA A 129 -20.50 3.22 1.01
CA ALA A 129 -19.06 3.01 0.96
C ALA A 129 -18.69 1.65 1.55
N LYS A 130 -18.05 0.80 0.74
CA LYS A 130 -17.52 -0.49 1.22
C LYS A 130 -16.19 -0.28 1.92
N ALA A 131 -16.06 -0.80 3.14
CA ALA A 131 -14.78 -0.85 3.83
C ALA A 131 -13.79 -1.75 3.07
N ARG A 132 -12.56 -1.25 2.90
CA ARG A 132 -11.43 -2.05 2.39
C ARG A 132 -10.59 -2.50 3.57
N LEU A 133 -10.34 -3.80 3.67
CA LEU A 133 -9.58 -4.40 4.77
C LEU A 133 -8.22 -4.91 4.30
N GLY A 134 -8.24 -5.71 3.23
CA GLY A 134 -7.05 -6.27 2.60
C GLY A 134 -7.39 -6.94 1.28
N VAL A 135 -6.37 -7.44 0.58
CA VAL A 135 -6.53 -8.18 -0.68
C VAL A 135 -6.20 -9.64 -0.42
N ALA A 136 -7.21 -10.51 -0.53
CA ALA A 136 -6.99 -11.95 -0.52
C ALA A 136 -6.39 -12.38 -1.86
N ARG A 137 -5.40 -13.29 -1.82
CA ARG A 137 -4.83 -13.92 -3.01
C ARG A 137 -4.82 -15.42 -2.84
N VAL A 138 -5.40 -16.12 -3.81
CA VAL A 138 -5.33 -17.57 -3.89
C VAL A 138 -3.92 -17.97 -4.33
N LYS A 139 -3.29 -18.89 -3.60
CA LYS A 139 -2.03 -19.50 -4.03
C LYS A 139 -2.37 -20.70 -4.91
N ALA A 140 -2.03 -20.62 -6.20
CA ALA A 140 -2.32 -21.69 -7.16
C ALA A 140 -1.74 -23.04 -6.70
N SER A 141 -0.53 -23.05 -6.14
CA SER A 141 0.13 -24.27 -5.63
C SER A 141 -0.59 -24.94 -4.45
N ALA A 142 -1.51 -24.25 -3.78
CA ALA A 142 -2.30 -24.80 -2.67
C ALA A 142 -3.80 -24.91 -3.02
N CYS A 143 -4.20 -24.54 -4.23
CA CYS A 143 -5.58 -24.57 -4.68
C CYS A 143 -5.85 -25.92 -5.38
N TYR A 144 -6.84 -26.68 -4.91
CA TYR A 144 -7.21 -27.97 -5.50
C TYR A 144 -7.72 -27.82 -6.94
N MET A 145 -8.53 -26.79 -7.23
CA MET A 145 -8.99 -26.48 -8.59
C MET A 145 -7.82 -26.19 -9.54
N ALA A 146 -6.86 -25.37 -9.10
CA ALA A 146 -5.67 -25.06 -9.90
C ALA A 146 -4.75 -26.28 -10.10
N GLN A 147 -4.92 -27.34 -9.31
CA GLN A 147 -4.24 -28.62 -9.43
C GLN A 147 -5.07 -29.66 -10.21
N GLY A 148 -6.20 -29.26 -10.84
CA GLY A 148 -7.06 -30.13 -11.64
C GLY A 148 -7.98 -31.04 -10.83
N GLN A 149 -8.22 -30.73 -9.55
CA GLN A 149 -9.19 -31.45 -8.72
C GLN A 149 -10.54 -30.70 -8.71
N PRO A 150 -11.69 -31.39 -8.71
CA PRO A 150 -13.00 -30.76 -8.72
C PRO A 150 -13.33 -30.16 -7.34
N CYS A 151 -12.87 -28.94 -7.10
CA CYS A 151 -13.08 -28.22 -5.84
C CYS A 151 -13.47 -26.77 -6.11
N ASP A 152 -14.68 -26.38 -5.72
CA ASP A 152 -15.21 -25.01 -5.84
C ASP A 152 -15.69 -24.45 -4.49
N TYR A 153 -15.37 -25.13 -3.39
CA TYR A 153 -15.95 -24.87 -2.08
C TYR A 153 -15.79 -23.42 -1.60
N CYS A 154 -14.60 -22.83 -1.79
CA CYS A 154 -14.34 -21.44 -1.39
C CYS A 154 -15.19 -20.43 -2.18
N VAL A 155 -15.49 -20.74 -3.44
CA VAL A 155 -16.47 -20.00 -4.22
C VAL A 155 -17.82 -20.28 -3.58
N THR A 156 -18.30 -21.50 -3.53
CA THR A 156 -19.68 -21.83 -3.08
C THR A 156 -20.09 -21.33 -1.70
N VAL A 157 -19.16 -21.13 -0.76
CA VAL A 157 -19.48 -20.56 0.57
C VAL A 157 -19.39 -19.03 0.65
N CYS A 158 -18.81 -18.37 -0.35
CA CYS A 158 -18.58 -16.93 -0.30
C CYS A 158 -19.88 -16.15 -0.56
N HIS A 159 -20.28 -15.31 0.41
CA HIS A 159 -21.48 -14.46 0.33
C HIS A 159 -21.34 -13.30 -0.66
N GLU A 160 -20.11 -12.87 -0.97
CA GLU A 160 -19.80 -11.75 -1.86
C GLU A 160 -19.48 -12.20 -3.30
N ARG A 161 -19.83 -13.43 -3.68
CA ARG A 161 -19.73 -13.88 -5.08
C ARG A 161 -20.68 -13.13 -6.00
N PRO A 162 -20.34 -12.98 -7.30
CA PRO A 162 -19.06 -13.31 -7.94
C PRO A 162 -17.97 -12.24 -7.71
N ARG A 163 -18.24 -11.21 -6.90
CA ARG A 163 -17.39 -10.02 -6.81
C ARG A 163 -16.08 -10.29 -6.07
N ALA A 164 -16.10 -11.09 -5.01
CA ALA A 164 -14.94 -11.36 -4.17
C ALA A 164 -14.08 -12.52 -4.66
N ILE A 165 -14.70 -13.55 -5.24
CA ILE A 165 -14.03 -14.74 -5.77
C ILE A 165 -14.88 -15.35 -6.90
N LEU A 166 -14.20 -15.88 -7.90
CA LEU A 166 -14.74 -16.52 -9.08
C LEU A 166 -13.99 -17.83 -9.33
N ALA A 167 -14.68 -18.81 -9.91
CA ALA A 167 -14.05 -19.99 -10.48
C ALA A 167 -13.74 -19.68 -11.96
N ASP A 168 -12.48 -19.39 -12.27
CA ASP A 168 -12.00 -19.10 -13.63
C ASP A 168 -10.96 -20.10 -14.14
N ALA A 169 -10.54 -21.05 -13.31
CA ALA A 169 -9.64 -22.14 -13.71
C ALA A 169 -10.44 -23.35 -14.23
N PRO A 170 -10.02 -23.97 -15.35
CA PRO A 170 -10.62 -25.21 -15.82
C PRO A 170 -10.21 -26.36 -14.88
N GLY A 171 -11.16 -26.79 -14.05
CA GLY A 171 -11.11 -28.06 -13.31
C GLY A 171 -12.15 -29.00 -13.88
#